data_AF-A0A0P0WMN7-F1
#
_entry.id   AF-A0A0P0WMN7-F1
#
_cell.length_a   1.000
_cell.length_b   1.000
_cell.length_c   1.000
_cell.angle_alpha   90.00
_cell.angle_beta   90.00
_cell.angle_gamma   90.00
#
_symmetry.space_group_name_H-M   'P 1'
#
loop_
_entity.id
_entity.type
_entity.pdbx_description
1 polymer ?
#
loop_
_entity_poly.entity_id
_entity_poly.type
_entity_poly.pdbx_seq_one_letter_code
_entity_poly.pdbx_strand_id
1 'polypeptide(L)'
;MDKTVAIVSAIVGPLGVLSAILGFSAEGTKIIISDVLLIGDECLYPQNPSFALGICAAIFLLMAQITVTAVGGCCGCCKSRAIPSETKRIVGIVCAVVSWIAAGVAWVLFVVGAAWNANVARDTAPVC
;
A
#
# COMPACT_ATOMS: atom_id res chain seq x y z
N MET A 1 -7.17 27.55 -1.49
CA MET A 1 -7.41 26.10 -1.37
C MET A 1 -8.82 25.91 -0.86
N ASP A 2 -9.63 25.09 -1.54
CA ASP A 2 -10.99 24.82 -1.08
C ASP A 2 -10.97 24.04 0.24
N LYS A 3 -11.98 24.27 1.10
CA LYS A 3 -12.11 23.57 2.39
C LYS A 3 -12.06 22.05 2.23
N THR A 4 -12.73 21.51 1.21
CA THR A 4 -12.70 20.07 0.89
C THR A 4 -11.29 19.59 0.56
N VAL A 5 -10.56 20.34 -0.29
CA VAL A 5 -9.18 19.98 -0.67
C VAL A 5 -8.26 20.01 0.56
N ALA A 6 -8.42 21.01 1.43
CA ALA A 6 -7.65 21.10 2.67
C ALA A 6 -7.87 19.89 3.59
N ILE A 7 -9.13 19.52 3.84
CA ILE A 7 -9.50 18.38 4.68
C ILE A 7 -8.98 17.07 4.08
N VAL A 8 -9.17 16.87 2.78
CA VAL A 8 -8.76 15.64 2.09
C VAL A 8 -7.24 15.51 2.09
N SER A 9 -6.50 16.59 1.83
CA SER A 9 -5.04 16.58 1.90
C SER A 9 -4.53 16.30 3.31
N ALA A 10 -5.20 16.83 4.34
CA ALA A 10 -4.85 16.61 5.73
C ALA A 10 -5.09 15.16 6.19
N ILE A 11 -5.95 14.40 5.50
CA ILE A 11 -6.20 12.98 5.77
C ILE A 11 -5.28 12.09 4.92
N VAL A 12 -5.29 12.29 3.60
CA VAL A 12 -4.59 11.44 2.63
C VAL A 12 -3.07 11.53 2.80
N GLY A 13 -2.54 12.73 3.07
CA GLY A 13 -1.11 12.94 3.26
C GLY A 13 -0.55 12.06 4.38
N PRO A 14 -1.06 12.17 5.62
CA PRO A 14 -0.65 11.30 6.73
C PRO A 14 -0.85 9.81 6.45
N LEU A 15 -1.96 9.41 5.83
CA LEU A 15 -2.20 8.00 5.48
C LEU A 15 -1.13 7.45 4.53
N GLY A 16 -0.77 8.21 3.49
CA GLY A 16 0.30 7.83 2.56
C GLY A 16 1.67 7.76 3.24
N VAL A 17 2.00 8.73 4.11
CA VAL A 17 3.25 8.73 4.87
C VAL A 17 3.33 7.55 5.84
N LEU A 18 2.25 7.25 6.57
CA LEU A 18 2.17 6.08 7.46
C LEU A 18 2.34 4.77 6.68
N SER A 19 1.67 4.64 5.54
CA SER A 19 1.82 3.48 4.66
C SER A 19 3.28 3.28 4.24
N ALA A 20 3.96 4.36 3.82
CA ALA A 20 5.37 4.30 3.42
C ALA A 20 6.30 3.90 4.58
N ILE A 21 6.16 4.53 5.76
CA ILE A 21 6.99 4.22 6.94
C ILE A 21 6.82 2.76 7.35
N LEU A 22 5.58 2.27 7.39
CA LEU A 22 5.29 0.88 7.77
C LEU A 22 5.80 -0.10 6.73
N GLY A 23 5.67 0.21 5.43
CA GLY A 23 6.22 -0.59 4.34
C GLY A 23 7.74 -0.74 4.43
N PHE A 24 8.47 0.36 4.62
CA PHE A 24 9.93 0.31 4.81
C PHE A 24 10.33 -0.40 6.11
N SER A 25 9.55 -0.23 7.18
CA SER A 25 9.78 -0.91 8.45
C SER A 25 9.53 -2.41 8.33
N ALA A 26 8.55 -2.84 7.52
CA ALA A 26 8.30 -4.25 7.22
C ALA A 26 9.49 -4.87 6.48
N GLU A 27 10.04 -4.16 5.49
CA GLU A 27 11.23 -4.61 4.77
C GLU A 27 12.45 -4.70 5.68
N GLY A 28 12.65 -3.72 6.55
CA GLY A 28 13.77 -3.69 7.51
C GLY A 28 13.67 -4.76 8.61
N THR A 29 12.52 -5.39 8.77
CA THR A 29 12.30 -6.45 9.76
C THR A 29 12.08 -7.83 9.14
N LYS A 30 12.13 -7.98 7.82
CA LYS A 30 11.83 -9.26 7.15
C LYS A 30 12.68 -10.43 7.67
N ILE A 31 12.10 -11.62 7.63
CA ILE A 31 12.75 -12.90 7.89
C ILE A 31 13.87 -13.08 6.86
N ILE A 32 15.07 -13.40 7.35
CA ILE A 32 16.22 -13.80 6.53
C ILE A 32 16.46 -15.31 6.66
N ILE A 33 17.25 -15.89 5.75
CA ILE A 33 17.50 -17.35 5.70
C ILE A 33 18.00 -17.90 7.04
N SER A 34 18.79 -17.12 7.80
CA SER A 34 19.29 -17.54 9.11
C SER A 34 18.22 -17.61 10.21
N ASP A 35 17.05 -17.01 10.00
CA ASP A 35 15.94 -17.06 10.95
C ASP A 35 15.06 -18.30 10.76
N VAL A 36 15.14 -18.94 9.58
CA VAL A 36 14.32 -20.10 9.22
C VAL A 36 14.93 -21.36 9.82
N LEU A 37 14.11 -22.12 10.55
CA LEU A 37 14.54 -23.38 11.16
C LEU A 37 14.09 -24.57 10.32
N LEU A 38 15.03 -25.43 9.95
CA LEU A 38 14.73 -26.70 9.28
C LEU A 38 14.50 -27.79 10.34
N ILE A 39 13.29 -28.36 10.38
CA ILE A 39 12.97 -29.54 11.21
C ILE A 39 12.43 -30.65 10.29
N GLY A 40 13.20 -31.73 10.13
CA GLY A 40 12.83 -32.79 9.19
C GLY A 40 12.75 -32.23 7.77
N ASP A 41 11.57 -32.33 7.16
CA ASP A 41 11.27 -31.83 5.81
C ASP A 41 10.48 -30.48 5.82
N GLU A 42 10.39 -29.82 6.97
CA GLU A 42 9.65 -28.55 7.11
C GLU A 42 10.59 -27.36 7.35
N CYS A 43 10.34 -26.26 6.64
CA CYS A 43 10.91 -24.94 6.89
C CYS A 43 9.99 -24.14 7.81
N LEU A 44 10.41 -23.90 9.04
CA LEU A 44 9.66 -23.12 10.03
C LEU A 44 10.04 -21.64 9.96
N TYR A 45 9.07 -20.81 9.57
CA TYR A 45 9.22 -19.36 9.53
C TYR A 45 8.78 -18.77 10.87
N PRO A 46 9.66 -18.09 11.63
CA PRO A 46 9.31 -17.56 12.93
C PRO A 46 8.34 -16.38 12.82
N GLN A 47 7.67 -16.06 13.93
CA GLN A 47 6.89 -14.84 14.03
C GLN A 47 7.79 -13.61 13.93
N ASN A 48 7.39 -12.66 13.10
CA ASN A 48 8.12 -11.43 12.87
C ASN A 48 7.17 -10.22 12.65
N PRO A 49 7.52 -9.00 13.10
CA PRO A 49 6.69 -7.82 12.90
C PRO A 49 6.44 -7.45 11.43
N SER A 50 7.29 -7.86 10.50
CA SER A 50 7.19 -7.60 9.05
C SER A 50 5.81 -7.97 8.49
N PHE A 51 5.25 -9.09 8.93
CA PHE A 51 3.88 -9.49 8.56
C PHE A 51 2.84 -8.41 8.90
N ALA A 52 2.77 -8.03 10.18
CA ALA A 52 1.79 -7.06 10.65
C ALA A 52 2.03 -5.67 10.05
N LEU A 53 3.31 -5.26 9.94
CA LEU A 53 3.69 -3.97 9.35
C LEU A 53 3.27 -3.89 7.88
N GLY A 54 3.49 -4.94 7.10
CA GLY A 54 3.07 -5.01 5.69
C GLY A 54 1.54 -4.93 5.54
N ILE A 55 0.79 -5.67 6.35
CA ILE A 55 -0.68 -5.61 6.34
C ILE A 55 -1.18 -4.21 6.73
N CYS A 56 -0.63 -3.61 7.78
CA CYS A 56 -0.99 -2.25 8.17
C CYS A 56 -0.66 -1.23 7.07
N ALA A 57 0.52 -1.33 6.44
CA ALA A 57 0.91 -0.47 5.32
C ALA A 57 -0.09 -0.54 4.17
N ALA A 58 -0.56 -1.75 3.84
CA ALA A 58 -1.57 -2.00 2.83
C ALA A 58 -2.93 -1.36 3.20
N ILE A 59 -3.37 -1.49 4.45
CA ILE A 59 -4.62 -0.89 4.94
C ILE A 59 -4.57 0.65 4.85
N PHE A 60 -3.48 1.28 5.30
CA PHE A 60 -3.32 2.74 5.20
C PHE A 60 -3.30 3.21 3.74
N LEU A 61 -2.65 2.46 2.84
CA LEU A 61 -2.67 2.74 1.41
C LEU A 61 -4.08 2.69 0.83
N LEU A 62 -4.87 1.67 1.17
CA LEU A 62 -6.27 1.57 0.72
C LEU A 62 -7.10 2.74 1.24
N MET A 63 -6.97 3.11 2.52
CA MET A 63 -7.70 4.25 3.06
C MET A 63 -7.35 5.55 2.32
N ALA A 64 -6.07 5.75 2.00
CA ALA A 64 -5.63 6.89 1.18
C ALA A 64 -6.30 6.87 -0.21
N GLN A 65 -6.25 5.71 -0.90
CA GLN A 65 -6.79 5.57 -2.25
C GLN A 65 -8.32 5.68 -2.31
N ILE A 66 -9.05 5.10 -1.36
CA ILE A 66 -10.50 5.24 -1.27
C ILE A 66 -10.88 6.71 -1.08
N THR A 67 -10.16 7.42 -0.20
CA THR A 67 -10.44 8.83 0.10
C THR A 67 -10.21 9.72 -1.11
N VAL A 68 -9.08 9.60 -1.83
CA VAL A 68 -8.83 10.41 -3.03
C VAL A 68 -9.80 10.07 -4.16
N THR A 69 -10.20 8.80 -4.29
CA THR A 69 -11.14 8.36 -5.33
C THR A 69 -12.54 8.89 -5.08
N ALA A 70 -13.02 8.81 -3.83
CA ALA A 70 -14.32 9.34 -3.45
C ALA A 70 -14.44 10.85 -3.71
N VAL A 71 -13.34 11.59 -3.50
CA VAL A 71 -13.29 13.05 -3.71
C VAL A 71 -13.08 13.41 -5.19
N GLY A 72 -12.27 12.64 -5.90
CA GLY A 72 -12.03 12.80 -7.34
C GLY A 72 -13.28 12.54 -8.19
N GLY A 73 -14.18 11.68 -7.70
CA GLY A 73 -15.47 11.37 -8.32
C GLY A 73 -15.36 10.38 -9.49
N CYS A 74 -16.43 9.64 -9.75
CA CYS A 74 -16.54 8.65 -10.83
C CYS A 74 -16.55 9.29 -12.23
N CYS A 75 -16.97 10.54 -12.33
CA CYS A 75 -17.06 11.26 -13.60
C CYS A 75 -17.12 12.75 -13.27
N GLY A 76 -16.35 13.59 -13.95
CA GLY A 76 -16.43 15.06 -13.84
C GLY A 76 -17.78 15.67 -14.26
N CYS A 77 -18.83 14.86 -14.38
CA CYS A 77 -20.18 15.27 -14.79
C CYS A 77 -21.03 15.86 -13.65
N CYS A 78 -20.76 15.51 -12.38
CA CYS A 78 -21.69 15.83 -11.27
C CYS A 78 -21.32 17.07 -10.43
N LYS A 79 -20.19 17.73 -10.69
CA LYS A 79 -19.85 18.99 -10.01
C LYS A 79 -19.63 20.05 -11.08
N SER A 80 -20.55 21.01 -11.18
CA SER A 80 -20.39 22.25 -11.96
C SER A 80 -19.30 23.12 -11.33
N ARG A 81 -18.07 22.60 -11.32
CA ARG A 81 -16.87 23.32 -10.93
C ARG A 81 -16.33 23.93 -12.21
N ALA A 82 -15.92 25.20 -12.14
CA ALA A 82 -15.29 25.93 -13.24
C ALA A 82 -14.41 24.97 -14.04
N ILE A 83 -14.78 24.74 -15.31
CA ILE A 83 -14.10 23.81 -16.20
C ILE A 83 -12.61 24.17 -16.13
N PRO A 84 -11.75 23.32 -15.55
CA PRO A 84 -10.32 23.57 -15.58
C PRO A 84 -9.91 23.71 -17.04
N SER A 85 -8.89 24.53 -17.33
CA SER A 85 -8.32 24.51 -18.67
C SER A 85 -8.02 23.06 -19.07
N GLU A 86 -8.20 22.74 -20.36
CA GLU A 86 -8.07 21.38 -20.88
C GLU A 86 -6.78 20.70 -20.40
N THR A 87 -5.68 21.45 -20.35
CA THR A 87 -4.39 21.01 -19.80
C THR A 87 -4.47 20.55 -18.33
N LYS A 88 -5.12 21.32 -17.45
CA LYS A 88 -5.27 20.95 -16.02
C LYS A 88 -6.10 19.68 -15.86
N ARG A 89 -7.12 19.50 -16.71
CA ARG A 89 -7.94 18.28 -16.74
C ARG A 89 -7.11 17.07 -17.16
N ILE A 90 -6.34 17.18 -18.24
CA ILE A 90 -5.48 16.10 -18.73
C ILE A 90 -4.44 15.71 -17.67
N VAL A 91 -3.75 16.67 -17.07
CA VAL A 91 -2.77 16.41 -16.00
C VAL A 91 -3.42 15.70 -14.81
N GLY A 92 -4.60 16.13 -14.39
CA GLY A 92 -5.34 15.47 -13.31
C GLY A 92 -5.67 14.00 -13.61
N ILE A 93 -6.09 13.69 -14.84
CA ILE A 93 -6.37 12.32 -15.27
C ILE A 93 -5.10 11.49 -15.29
N VAL A 94 -4.01 12.00 -15.87
CA VAL A 94 -2.72 11.30 -15.93
C VAL A 94 -2.20 11.00 -14.52
N CYS A 95 -2.22 11.99 -13.62
CA CYS A 95 -1.83 11.82 -12.22
C CYS A 95 -2.69 10.77 -11.50
N ALA A 96 -4.01 10.77 -11.75
CA ALA A 96 -4.91 9.77 -11.17
C ALA A 96 -4.58 8.35 -11.65
N VAL A 97 -4.35 8.17 -12.96
CA VAL A 97 -3.98 6.86 -13.53
C VAL A 97 -2.66 6.37 -12.95
N VAL A 98 -1.62 7.23 -12.92
CA VAL A 98 -0.31 6.87 -12.36
C VAL A 98 -0.42 6.53 -10.87
N SER A 99 -1.20 7.31 -10.10
CA SER A 99 -1.45 7.03 -8.68
C SER A 99 -2.10 5.66 -8.46
N TRP A 100 -3.10 5.30 -9.27
CA TRP A 100 -3.75 4.00 -9.19
C TRP A 100 -2.80 2.84 -9.51
N ILE A 101 -1.98 2.98 -10.55
CA ILE A 101 -0.97 1.97 -10.91
C ILE A 101 0.03 1.80 -9.77
N ALA A 102 0.58 2.91 -9.26
CA ALA A 102 1.55 2.88 -8.17
C ALA A 102 0.96 2.24 -6.90
N ALA A 103 -0.28 2.58 -6.54
CA ALA A 103 -0.95 1.98 -5.40
C ALA A 103 -1.26 0.49 -5.61
N GLY A 104 -1.63 0.08 -6.82
CA GLY A 104 -1.82 -1.34 -7.16
C GLY A 104 -0.53 -2.14 -6.99
N VAL A 105 0.61 -1.61 -7.48
CA VAL A 105 1.92 -2.23 -7.31
C VAL A 105 2.31 -2.30 -5.83
N ALA A 106 2.17 -1.19 -5.10
CA ALA A 106 2.49 -1.15 -3.67
C ALA A 106 1.63 -2.12 -2.85
N TRP A 107 0.33 -2.22 -3.14
CA TRP A 107 -0.56 -3.18 -2.50
C TRP A 107 -0.10 -4.62 -2.69
N VAL A 108 0.23 -5.01 -3.94
CA VAL A 108 0.74 -6.36 -4.23
C VAL A 108 2.03 -6.62 -3.48
N LEU A 109 2.98 -5.67 -3.51
CA LEU A 109 4.26 -5.83 -2.81
C LEU A 109 4.08 -5.98 -1.30
N PHE A 110 3.18 -5.22 -0.67
CA PHE A 110 2.91 -5.34 0.76
C PHE A 110 2.25 -6.68 1.11
N VAL A 111 1.28 -7.13 0.33
CA VAL A 111 0.59 -8.42 0.58
C VAL A 111 1.54 -9.59 0.37
N VAL A 112 2.32 -9.58 -0.72
CA VAL A 112 3.32 -10.62 -1.01
C VAL A 112 4.41 -10.62 0.06
N GLY A 113 4.94 -9.45 0.40
CA GLY A 113 5.92 -9.29 1.46
C GLY A 113 5.40 -9.83 2.80
N ALA A 114 4.18 -9.48 3.19
CA ALA A 114 3.56 -10.03 4.39
C ALA A 114 3.43 -11.56 4.29
N ALA A 115 2.91 -12.10 3.19
CA ALA A 115 2.74 -13.54 3.01
C ALA A 115 4.06 -14.33 3.17
N TRP A 116 5.17 -13.79 2.65
CA TRP A 116 6.50 -14.41 2.81
C TRP A 116 7.01 -14.36 4.26
N ASN A 117 6.54 -13.40 5.05
CA ASN A 117 6.91 -13.19 6.45
C ASN A 117 5.87 -13.74 7.45
N ALA A 118 4.90 -14.52 6.99
CA ALA A 118 3.92 -15.15 7.87
C ALA A 118 4.56 -16.28 8.71
N ASN A 119 4.11 -16.43 9.95
CA ASN A 119 4.53 -17.50 10.85
C ASN A 119 3.85 -18.83 10.44
N VAL A 120 4.49 -19.59 9.56
CA VAL A 120 3.99 -20.85 9.01
C VAL A 120 5.12 -21.85 8.81
N ALA A 121 4.79 -23.15 8.84
CA ALA A 121 5.63 -24.21 8.32
C ALA A 121 5.41 -24.34 6.80
N ARG A 122 6.47 -24.55 6.03
CA ARG A 122 6.40 -24.83 4.58
C ARG A 122 7.14 -26.13 4.24
N ASP A 123 6.49 -26.98 3.46
CA ASP A 123 7.06 -28.24 2.92
C ASP A 123 7.96 -27.97 1.71
N THR A 124 8.97 -27.10 1.86
CA THR A 124 9.93 -26.78 0.79
C THR A 124 11.32 -27.33 1.05
N ALA A 125 11.53 -28.11 2.10
CA ALA A 125 12.84 -28.66 2.41
C ALA A 125 13.41 -29.54 1.29
N PRO A 126 14.76 -29.62 1.16
CA PRO A 126 15.77 -28.92 1.96
C PRO A 126 16.01 -27.47 1.52
N VAL A 127 15.24 -26.95 0.56
CA VAL A 127 15.34 -25.57 0.08
C VAL A 127 14.39 -24.65 0.86
N CYS A 128 14.86 -24.23 2.03
CA CYS A 128 14.44 -22.97 2.63
C CYS A 128 15.27 -21.83 2.00
#